data_AF-A0A1Q2ZVG0-F1
#
_entry.id   AF-A0A1Q2ZVG0-F1
#
_cell.length_a   1.000
_cell.length_b   1.000
_cell.length_c   1.000
_cell.angle_alpha   90.00
_cell.angle_beta   90.00
_cell.angle_gamma   90.00
#
_symmetry.space_group_name_H-M   'P 1'
#
loop_
_entity.id
_entity.type
_entity.pdbx_description
1 polymer ?
#
loop_
_entity_poly.entity_id
_entity_poly.type
_entity_poly.pdbx_seq_one_letter_code
_entity_poly.pdbx_strand_id
1 'polypeptide(L)'
;MSAYIRGPICGVGNCPSRLWRIIDGRRTCQYGHVMEGDVEFNDEDEDATNAGVVTRRLNLTTGATGNFQSSFNSSQLQNSQNEEGGKKIFGPEARLLFIRSLQFTLKRQSRWLIEEQKLPQEFDKLVKIIWMKLLKSLENDDNNDEFGEQEDGQTFDSNEDQDRFHELARRRKDKNRYRLSLVSTLAILYMSSVQLGIPIYTCDLIKWTMSGRLPYFKSSEKLPESWRVQLPNYYLGVLEGGKGPQEGQLFTHIARLCTKTDFIKEFNHRVNYECLIFKLVLSNVLPPEFYLFAIQLIRTTSEGHDFELNPDTKPQSWIDLQITAYFLLTIRWVLMYDTESYQVRWIHALIQRQKRQEVSTDTIDQNILKLSQTQKPTQKVFEWTDEEMAQYLSWAEEAFLPLQRNDERLKIDQRIAKRKLHKLFPLESETFNTTSSQVFQSKPSFLNELQERYAFFQGQFESTDHRREEQRVEDDRIKAINSFENLITQELVTEFSISLQQLRLAIKNISHRCFHRLKQELNDKQTSTTADVE
;
A
#
# COMPACT_ATOMS: atom_id res chain seq x y z
N MET A 1 -48.08 7.69 -55.53
CA MET A 1 -49.27 7.23 -54.76
C MET A 1 -49.12 7.77 -53.35
N SER A 2 -50.10 8.52 -52.84
CA SER A 2 -50.04 9.10 -51.50
C SER A 2 -50.05 8.00 -50.43
N ALA A 3 -49.14 8.10 -49.45
CA ALA A 3 -49.04 7.14 -48.35
C ALA A 3 -50.19 7.34 -47.35
N TYR A 4 -50.69 6.25 -46.77
CA TYR A 4 -51.71 6.33 -45.72
C TYR A 4 -51.09 6.72 -44.38
N ILE A 5 -51.70 7.67 -43.69
CA ILE A 5 -51.39 8.06 -42.31
C ILE A 5 -52.45 7.51 -41.35
N ARG A 6 -52.04 7.19 -40.12
CA ARG A 6 -52.97 6.76 -39.05
C ARG A 6 -53.60 7.99 -38.39
N GLY A 7 -54.93 7.99 -38.29
CA GLY A 7 -55.71 9.04 -37.65
C GLY A 7 -56.92 8.49 -36.89
N PRO A 8 -57.91 9.35 -36.57
CA PRO A 8 -59.14 8.92 -35.89
C PRO A 8 -59.95 7.94 -36.75
N ILE A 9 -60.94 7.28 -36.16
CA ILE A 9 -61.80 6.32 -36.87
C ILE A 9 -62.75 7.08 -37.82
N CYS A 10 -62.93 6.59 -39.04
CA CYS A 10 -63.80 7.20 -40.05
C CYS A 10 -65.27 7.34 -39.63
N GLY A 11 -65.88 6.31 -39.04
CA GLY A 11 -67.22 6.37 -38.46
C GLY A 11 -68.39 6.47 -39.46
N VAL A 12 -68.16 6.97 -40.68
CA VAL A 12 -69.17 7.02 -41.75
C VAL A 12 -69.60 5.60 -42.13
N GLY A 13 -70.89 5.30 -41.99
CA GLY A 13 -71.44 3.97 -42.26
C GLY A 13 -70.86 2.86 -41.38
N ASN A 14 -70.48 3.16 -40.13
CA ASN A 14 -69.80 2.24 -39.21
C ASN A 14 -68.44 1.72 -39.73
N CYS A 15 -67.76 2.52 -40.55
CA CYS A 15 -66.45 2.19 -41.11
C CYS A 15 -65.35 2.22 -40.03
N PRO A 16 -64.62 1.10 -39.78
CA PRO A 16 -63.59 1.02 -38.74
C PRO A 16 -62.22 1.54 -39.19
N SER A 17 -62.10 2.11 -40.40
CA SER A 17 -60.80 2.55 -40.92
C SER A 17 -60.21 3.67 -40.06
N ARG A 18 -58.93 3.53 -39.73
CA ARG A 18 -58.07 4.56 -39.12
C ARG A 18 -57.00 5.09 -40.09
N LEU A 19 -57.01 4.60 -41.32
CA LEU A 19 -56.05 4.97 -42.35
C LEU A 19 -56.65 6.01 -43.27
N TRP A 20 -55.94 7.13 -43.41
CA TRP A 20 -56.34 8.30 -44.17
C TRP A 20 -55.27 8.66 -45.19
N ARG A 21 -55.68 9.12 -46.36
CA ARG A 21 -54.81 9.74 -47.36
C ARG A 21 -55.43 11.03 -47.85
N ILE A 22 -54.61 11.99 -48.23
CA ILE A 22 -55.09 13.26 -48.80
C ILE A 22 -55.19 13.09 -50.32
N ILE A 23 -56.36 13.42 -50.85
CA ILE A 23 -56.64 13.54 -52.28
C ILE A 23 -57.33 14.89 -52.47
N ASP A 24 -56.79 15.74 -53.33
CA ASP A 24 -57.36 17.06 -53.67
C ASP A 24 -57.72 17.91 -52.43
N GLY A 25 -56.82 17.96 -51.44
CA GLY A 25 -57.00 18.74 -50.20
C GLY A 25 -58.04 18.17 -49.23
N ARG A 26 -58.52 16.93 -49.44
CA ARG A 26 -59.49 16.26 -48.56
C ARG A 26 -58.97 14.93 -48.05
N ARG A 27 -59.09 14.67 -46.74
CA ARG A 27 -58.73 13.38 -46.15
C ARG A 27 -59.79 12.33 -46.47
N THR A 28 -59.37 11.29 -47.18
CA THR A 28 -60.20 10.15 -47.59
C THR A 28 -59.70 8.88 -46.92
N CYS A 29 -60.60 8.07 -46.36
CA CYS A 29 -60.24 6.82 -45.69
C CYS A 29 -59.85 5.73 -46.72
N GLN A 30 -59.28 4.62 -46.27
CA GLN A 30 -58.91 3.50 -47.16
C GLN A 30 -60.07 2.92 -47.98
N TYR A 31 -61.31 3.06 -47.49
CA TYR A 31 -62.53 2.59 -48.15
C TYR A 31 -63.24 3.67 -48.98
N GLY A 32 -62.65 4.86 -49.13
CA GLY A 32 -63.18 5.89 -50.04
C GLY A 32 -64.15 6.90 -49.40
N HIS A 33 -64.38 6.88 -48.09
CA HIS A 33 -65.18 7.91 -47.42
C HIS A 33 -64.35 9.16 -47.14
N VAL A 34 -64.95 10.33 -47.37
CA VAL A 34 -64.32 11.64 -47.13
C VAL A 34 -64.62 12.08 -45.70
N MET A 35 -63.62 12.62 -45.01
CA MET A 35 -63.81 13.24 -43.69
C MET A 35 -64.43 14.64 -43.87
N GLU A 36 -65.61 14.86 -43.32
CA GLU A 36 -66.27 16.17 -43.33
C GLU A 36 -65.69 17.07 -42.23
N GLY A 37 -65.44 18.34 -42.53
CA GLY A 37 -64.96 19.33 -41.56
C GLY A 37 -63.46 19.27 -41.22
N ASP A 38 -62.67 18.45 -41.92
CA ASP A 38 -61.21 18.46 -41.79
C ASP A 38 -60.64 19.73 -42.43
N VAL A 39 -59.91 20.52 -41.63
CA VAL A 39 -59.21 21.72 -42.08
C VAL A 39 -57.73 21.39 -42.15
N GLU A 40 -57.16 21.49 -43.34
CA GLU A 40 -55.71 21.35 -43.54
C GLU A 40 -55.03 22.66 -43.16
N PHE A 41 -54.25 22.62 -42.08
CA PHE A 41 -53.36 23.72 -41.72
C PHE A 41 -52.06 23.54 -42.51
N ASN A 42 -51.96 24.25 -43.64
CA ASN A 42 -50.70 24.44 -44.34
C ASN A 42 -50.30 25.90 -44.16
N ASP A 43 -49.10 26.13 -43.65
CA ASP A 43 -48.50 27.45 -43.66
C ASP A 43 -47.90 27.65 -45.06
N GLU A 44 -48.43 28.61 -45.83
CA GLU A 44 -47.83 29.02 -47.10
C GLU A 44 -46.56 29.81 -46.79
N ASP A 45 -45.39 29.19 -46.99
CA ASP A 45 -44.07 29.80 -46.80
C ASP A 45 -43.73 30.83 -47.92
N GLU A 46 -44.66 31.71 -48.26
CA GLU A 46 -44.48 32.79 -49.24
C GLU A 46 -44.34 34.15 -48.55
N ASP A 47 -43.36 34.26 -47.62
CA ASP A 47 -42.55 35.45 -47.37
C ASP A 47 -41.55 35.19 -46.23
N ALA A 48 -40.43 34.52 -46.53
CA ALA A 48 -39.37 34.18 -45.59
C ALA A 48 -38.54 35.39 -45.08
N THR A 49 -39.00 36.62 -45.30
CA THR A 49 -38.30 37.86 -44.91
C THR A 49 -38.87 38.52 -43.64
N ASN A 50 -40.03 38.09 -43.14
CA ASN A 50 -40.61 38.60 -41.89
C ASN A 50 -40.99 37.47 -40.90
N ALA A 51 -40.03 36.59 -40.62
CA ALA A 51 -40.19 35.59 -39.56
C ALA A 51 -40.30 36.28 -38.18
N GLY A 52 -41.50 36.31 -37.62
CA GLY A 52 -41.75 36.84 -36.27
C GLY A 52 -40.86 36.20 -35.20
N VAL A 53 -40.48 36.96 -34.18
CA VAL A 53 -39.62 36.46 -33.09
C VAL A 53 -40.36 35.38 -32.30
N VAL A 54 -39.83 34.15 -32.31
CA VAL A 54 -40.36 33.02 -31.53
C VAL A 54 -40.28 33.34 -30.04
N THR A 55 -41.42 33.52 -29.38
CA THR A 55 -41.47 34.05 -28.01
C THR A 55 -41.35 33.00 -26.91
N ARG A 56 -41.60 31.71 -27.17
CA ARG A 56 -41.43 30.60 -26.20
C ARG A 56 -41.15 29.25 -26.88
N ARG A 57 -40.16 28.49 -26.37
CA ARG A 57 -39.89 27.10 -26.79
C ARG A 57 -40.84 26.14 -26.06
N LEU A 58 -41.88 25.68 -26.73
CA LEU A 58 -42.82 24.66 -26.25
C LEU A 58 -42.62 23.39 -27.11
N ASN A 59 -42.25 22.26 -26.48
CA ASN A 59 -42.02 20.98 -27.17
C ASN A 59 -43.35 20.24 -27.48
N LEU A 60 -44.29 20.94 -28.13
CA LEU A 60 -45.46 20.28 -28.71
C LEU A 60 -45.10 19.92 -30.15
N THR A 61 -45.16 18.64 -30.48
CA THR A 61 -45.05 18.18 -31.87
C THR A 61 -46.47 17.96 -32.39
N THR A 62 -46.75 18.41 -33.60
CA THR A 62 -47.98 18.09 -34.31
C THR A 62 -47.83 16.70 -34.92
N GLY A 63 -48.76 15.80 -34.60
CA GLY A 63 -48.84 14.52 -35.30
C GLY A 63 -49.28 14.71 -36.76
N ALA A 64 -49.19 13.66 -37.58
CA ALA A 64 -49.61 13.67 -38.99
C ALA A 64 -51.07 14.12 -39.25
N THR A 65 -51.87 14.24 -38.19
CA THR A 65 -53.27 14.67 -38.22
C THR A 65 -53.48 16.13 -37.80
N GLY A 66 -52.44 16.89 -37.44
CA GLY A 66 -52.53 18.31 -37.04
C GLY A 66 -52.87 18.56 -35.56
N ASN A 67 -53.05 17.51 -34.74
CA ASN A 67 -53.26 17.66 -33.31
C ASN A 67 -51.93 17.67 -32.54
N PHE A 68 -51.84 18.53 -31.52
CA PHE A 68 -50.72 18.56 -30.59
C PHE A 68 -50.67 17.27 -29.76
N GLN A 69 -49.53 16.58 -29.77
CA GLN A 69 -49.25 15.49 -28.83
C GLN A 69 -48.11 15.89 -27.89
N SER A 70 -48.26 15.56 -26.61
CA SER A 70 -47.16 15.67 -25.66
C SER A 70 -46.08 14.64 -26.03
N SER A 71 -44.90 15.13 -26.31
CA SER A 71 -43.71 14.31 -26.58
C SER A 71 -43.36 13.52 -25.31
N PHE A 72 -43.89 12.30 -25.15
CA PHE A 72 -43.48 11.41 -24.07
C PHE A 72 -42.05 10.93 -24.35
N ASN A 73 -41.06 11.57 -23.70
CA ASN A 73 -39.64 11.18 -23.76
C ASN A 73 -39.39 9.89 -22.98
N SER A 74 -39.86 8.75 -23.50
CA SER A 74 -39.58 7.41 -22.95
C SER A 74 -38.07 7.10 -22.94
N SER A 75 -37.29 7.77 -23.79
CA SER A 75 -35.83 7.64 -23.90
C SER A 75 -35.05 8.13 -22.67
N GLN A 76 -35.56 9.11 -21.90
CA GLN A 76 -34.86 9.60 -20.70
C GLN A 76 -34.92 8.59 -19.54
N LEU A 77 -36.02 7.86 -19.39
CA LEU A 77 -36.17 6.81 -18.38
C LEU A 77 -35.32 5.58 -18.73
N GLN A 78 -35.26 5.17 -20.01
CA GLN A 78 -34.43 4.03 -20.43
C GLN A 78 -32.92 4.32 -20.35
N ASN A 79 -32.47 5.54 -20.66
CA ASN A 79 -31.05 5.90 -20.49
C ASN A 79 -30.62 5.88 -19.01
N SER A 80 -31.51 6.25 -18.09
CA SER A 80 -31.22 6.21 -16.65
C SER A 80 -31.06 4.78 -16.09
N GLN A 81 -31.69 3.79 -16.73
CA GLN A 81 -31.59 2.36 -16.37
C GLN A 81 -30.37 1.67 -17.00
N ASN A 82 -29.95 2.07 -18.20
CA ASN A 82 -28.76 1.51 -18.84
C ASN A 82 -27.45 1.95 -18.18
N GLU A 83 -27.43 3.09 -17.48
CA GLU A 83 -26.25 3.56 -16.72
C GLU A 83 -26.10 2.90 -15.33
N GLU A 84 -27.02 2.03 -14.90
CA GLU A 84 -27.01 1.43 -13.56
C GLU A 84 -25.89 0.44 -13.33
N GLY A 85 -25.38 -0.21 -14.38
CA GLY A 85 -24.25 -1.15 -14.29
C GLY A 85 -22.94 -0.53 -13.77
N GLY A 86 -22.85 0.81 -13.72
CA GLY A 86 -21.70 1.56 -13.23
C GLY A 86 -21.97 2.46 -12.01
N LYS A 87 -23.14 2.35 -11.36
CA LYS A 87 -23.44 3.18 -10.19
C LYS A 87 -22.52 2.80 -9.02
N LYS A 88 -21.91 3.82 -8.41
CA LYS A 88 -21.10 3.64 -7.20
C LYS A 88 -22.02 3.21 -6.06
N ILE A 89 -21.63 2.13 -5.40
CA ILE A 89 -22.33 1.59 -4.24
C ILE A 89 -21.87 2.38 -3.01
N PHE A 90 -22.78 2.71 -2.09
CA PHE A 90 -22.45 3.42 -0.84
C PHE A 90 -22.98 2.67 0.38
N GLY A 91 -22.52 3.03 1.58
CA GLY A 91 -23.00 2.44 2.83
C GLY A 91 -22.43 1.04 3.11
N PRO A 92 -23.19 0.14 3.75
CA PRO A 92 -22.71 -1.16 4.22
C PRO A 92 -22.29 -2.09 3.06
N GLU A 93 -23.00 -2.02 1.92
CA GLU A 93 -22.65 -2.82 0.75
C GLU A 93 -21.30 -2.40 0.15
N ALA A 94 -20.99 -1.10 0.15
CA ALA A 94 -19.68 -0.59 -0.25
C ALA A 94 -18.56 -1.03 0.71
N ARG A 95 -18.86 -1.10 2.02
CA ARG A 95 -17.93 -1.63 3.03
C ARG A 95 -17.61 -3.11 2.77
N LEU A 96 -18.64 -3.93 2.50
CA LEU A 96 -18.46 -5.34 2.16
C LEU A 96 -17.59 -5.50 0.89
N LEU A 97 -17.85 -4.71 -0.15
CA LEU A 97 -17.08 -4.73 -1.38
C LEU A 97 -15.62 -4.28 -1.15
N PHE A 98 -15.39 -3.30 -0.27
CA PHE A 98 -14.05 -2.89 0.15
C PHE A 98 -13.31 -4.03 0.88
N ILE A 99 -13.96 -4.72 1.81
CA ILE A 99 -13.38 -5.87 2.53
C ILE A 99 -13.03 -7.00 1.54
N ARG A 100 -13.93 -7.29 0.58
CA ARG A 100 -13.67 -8.26 -0.50
C ARG A 100 -12.48 -7.84 -1.37
N SER A 101 -12.32 -6.54 -1.64
CA SER A 101 -11.20 -5.99 -2.40
C SER A 101 -9.87 -6.11 -1.64
N LEU A 102 -9.88 -5.88 -0.33
CA LEU A 102 -8.71 -6.12 0.54
C LEU A 102 -8.34 -7.60 0.61
N GLN A 103 -9.33 -8.48 0.75
CA GLN A 103 -9.13 -9.93 0.73
C GLN A 103 -8.50 -10.39 -0.59
N PHE A 104 -8.96 -9.84 -1.71
CA PHE A 104 -8.38 -10.13 -3.03
C PHE A 104 -6.92 -9.69 -3.11
N THR A 105 -6.61 -8.49 -2.64
CA THR A 105 -5.23 -7.98 -2.58
C THR A 105 -4.35 -8.87 -1.68
N LEU A 106 -4.83 -9.23 -0.49
CA LEU A 106 -4.13 -10.09 0.46
C LEU A 106 -3.84 -11.48 -0.13
N LYS A 107 -4.81 -12.09 -0.84
CA LYS A 107 -4.62 -13.37 -1.52
C LYS A 107 -3.56 -13.30 -2.62
N ARG A 108 -3.47 -12.16 -3.32
CA ARG A 108 -2.44 -11.96 -4.34
C ARG A 108 -1.06 -11.76 -3.72
N GLN A 109 -0.99 -11.08 -2.58
CA GLN A 109 0.24 -10.94 -1.79
C GLN A 109 0.72 -12.30 -1.24
N SER A 110 -0.17 -13.12 -0.68
CA SER A 110 0.17 -14.47 -0.18
C SER A 110 0.64 -15.39 -1.31
N ARG A 111 -0.03 -15.34 -2.46
CA ARG A 111 0.36 -16.11 -3.65
C ARG A 111 1.75 -15.72 -4.16
N TRP A 112 2.04 -14.42 -4.25
CA TRP A 112 3.37 -13.93 -4.63
C TRP A 112 4.45 -14.43 -3.67
N LEU A 113 4.18 -14.41 -2.37
CA LEU A 113 5.07 -14.92 -1.33
C LEU A 113 5.37 -16.42 -1.49
N ILE A 114 4.39 -17.22 -1.91
CA ILE A 114 4.56 -18.67 -2.15
C ILE A 114 5.31 -18.92 -3.47
N GLU A 115 4.95 -18.22 -4.55
CA GLU A 115 5.51 -18.45 -5.89
C GLU A 115 6.94 -17.91 -6.01
N GLU A 116 7.20 -16.68 -5.55
CA GLU A 116 8.48 -15.99 -5.73
C GLU A 116 9.45 -16.22 -4.56
N GLN A 117 8.95 -16.10 -3.31
CA GLN A 117 9.78 -16.31 -2.11
C GLN A 117 9.82 -17.78 -1.65
N LYS A 118 9.17 -18.69 -2.40
CA LYS A 118 9.15 -20.15 -2.15
C LYS A 118 8.71 -20.53 -0.73
N LEU A 119 7.77 -19.77 -0.17
CA LEU A 119 7.20 -20.06 1.14
C LEU A 119 6.31 -21.31 1.12
N PRO A 120 6.20 -22.03 2.24
CA PRO A 120 5.35 -23.22 2.34
C PRO A 120 3.88 -22.90 2.06
N GLN A 121 3.15 -23.85 1.47
CA GLN A 121 1.73 -23.67 1.13
C GLN A 121 0.84 -23.47 2.37
N GLU A 122 1.30 -23.93 3.53
CA GLU A 122 0.71 -23.71 4.85
C GLU A 122 0.55 -22.22 5.18
N PHE A 123 1.39 -21.36 4.60
CA PHE A 123 1.34 -19.91 4.78
C PHE A 123 -0.02 -19.33 4.38
N ASP A 124 -0.57 -19.73 3.22
CA ASP A 124 -1.88 -19.23 2.75
C ASP A 124 -3.03 -19.64 3.69
N LYS A 125 -2.94 -20.84 4.27
CA LYS A 125 -3.92 -21.34 5.23
C LYS A 125 -3.91 -20.50 6.51
N LEU A 126 -2.73 -20.13 7.02
CA LEU A 126 -2.62 -19.29 8.21
C LEU A 126 -3.08 -17.86 7.97
N VAL A 127 -2.70 -17.26 6.84
CA VAL A 127 -3.22 -15.95 6.43
C VAL A 127 -4.74 -15.96 6.39
N LYS A 128 -5.34 -17.03 5.84
CA LYS A 128 -6.80 -17.21 5.81
C LYS A 128 -7.39 -17.32 7.22
N ILE A 129 -6.79 -18.08 8.13
CA ILE A 129 -7.29 -18.23 9.52
C ILE A 129 -7.25 -16.89 10.25
N ILE A 130 -6.14 -16.16 10.16
CA ILE A 130 -5.99 -14.84 10.80
C ILE A 130 -6.99 -13.84 10.20
N TRP A 131 -7.17 -13.85 8.88
CA TRP A 131 -8.17 -13.02 8.21
C TRP A 131 -9.60 -13.36 8.66
N MET A 132 -9.96 -14.65 8.80
CA MET A 132 -11.29 -15.05 9.28
C MET A 132 -11.55 -14.61 10.72
N LYS A 133 -10.53 -14.70 11.61
CA LYS A 133 -10.63 -14.20 12.99
C LYS A 133 -10.80 -12.69 13.03
N LEU A 134 -10.07 -11.97 12.16
CA LEU A 134 -10.27 -10.55 11.99
C LEU A 134 -11.71 -10.25 11.56
N LEU A 135 -12.22 -10.91 10.51
CA LEU A 135 -13.61 -10.73 10.06
C LEU A 135 -14.63 -11.00 11.17
N LYS A 136 -14.43 -12.03 11.99
CA LYS A 136 -15.30 -12.33 13.13
C LYS A 136 -15.27 -11.23 14.20
N SER A 137 -14.09 -10.68 14.49
CA SER A 137 -13.98 -9.51 15.38
C SER A 137 -14.69 -8.28 14.80
N LEU A 138 -14.64 -8.09 13.48
CA LEU A 138 -15.33 -6.99 12.82
C LEU A 138 -16.85 -7.16 12.92
N GLU A 139 -17.38 -8.35 12.62
CA GLU A 139 -18.81 -8.67 12.76
C GLU A 139 -19.32 -8.47 14.20
N ASN A 140 -18.54 -8.86 15.21
CA ASN A 140 -18.87 -8.59 16.60
C ASN A 140 -18.89 -7.08 16.93
N ASP A 141 -18.00 -6.28 16.35
CA ASP A 141 -18.00 -4.82 16.52
C ASP A 141 -19.28 -4.22 15.91
N ASP A 142 -19.72 -4.67 14.73
CA ASP A 142 -20.98 -4.21 14.09
C ASP A 142 -22.23 -4.63 14.88
N ASN A 143 -22.30 -5.88 15.37
CA ASN A 143 -23.46 -6.40 16.11
C ASN A 143 -23.65 -5.71 17.48
N ASN A 144 -22.56 -5.32 18.14
CA ASN A 144 -22.62 -4.58 19.41
C ASN A 144 -23.14 -3.14 19.24
N ASP A 145 -23.03 -2.56 18.04
CA ASP A 145 -23.56 -1.22 17.74
C ASP A 145 -25.08 -1.25 17.47
N GLU A 146 -25.66 -2.34 16.95
CA GLU A 146 -27.13 -2.47 16.71
C GLU A 146 -27.96 -2.58 18.01
N PHE A 147 -27.44 -3.22 19.06
CA PHE A 147 -28.14 -3.30 20.36
C PHE A 147 -28.16 -1.98 21.14
N GLY A 148 -27.36 -0.99 20.74
CA GLY A 148 -27.36 0.36 21.33
C GLY A 148 -28.44 1.29 20.78
N GLU A 149 -29.22 0.87 19.78
CA GLU A 149 -30.24 1.71 19.15
C GLU A 149 -31.63 1.64 19.82
N GLN A 150 -31.88 0.73 20.77
CA GLN A 150 -33.22 0.49 21.32
C GLN A 150 -33.54 1.11 22.69
N GLU A 151 -32.59 1.70 23.43
CA GLU A 151 -32.87 2.25 24.77
C GLU A 151 -32.96 3.78 24.90
N ASP A 152 -32.52 4.57 23.92
CA ASP A 152 -32.58 6.04 24.02
C ASP A 152 -33.75 6.63 23.22
N GLY A 153 -34.94 6.10 23.46
CA GLY A 153 -36.22 6.69 23.10
C GLY A 153 -36.79 7.53 24.24
N GLN A 154 -36.03 8.49 24.77
CA GLN A 154 -36.56 9.46 25.74
C GLN A 154 -36.37 10.90 25.22
N THR A 155 -37.51 11.53 24.96
CA THR A 155 -37.65 12.96 24.67
C THR A 155 -37.04 13.79 25.79
N PHE A 156 -35.92 14.47 25.52
CA PHE A 156 -35.38 15.50 26.42
C PHE A 156 -35.20 16.83 25.68
N ASP A 157 -35.69 17.88 26.32
CA ASP A 157 -35.87 19.22 25.81
C ASP A 157 -34.62 20.10 26.05
N SER A 158 -34.29 20.92 25.05
CA SER A 158 -33.52 22.17 25.04
C SER A 158 -32.07 22.24 25.56
N ASN A 159 -31.16 22.30 24.58
CA ASN A 159 -30.10 23.32 24.38
C ASN A 159 -28.79 23.38 25.18
N GLU A 160 -28.47 22.48 26.12
CA GLU A 160 -27.17 22.57 26.84
C GLU A 160 -26.13 21.44 26.56
N ASP A 161 -26.44 20.46 25.71
CA ASP A 161 -25.55 19.28 25.51
C ASP A 161 -25.20 18.97 24.04
N GLN A 162 -25.23 19.96 23.14
CA GLN A 162 -24.83 19.76 21.73
C GLN A 162 -23.36 19.33 21.57
N ASP A 163 -22.46 19.85 22.40
CA ASP A 163 -21.02 19.51 22.32
C ASP A 163 -20.72 18.09 22.78
N ARG A 164 -21.39 17.59 23.84
CA ARG A 164 -21.26 16.19 24.29
C ARG A 164 -21.87 15.22 23.29
N PHE A 165 -22.99 15.58 22.67
CA PHE A 165 -23.61 14.77 21.62
C PHE A 165 -22.73 14.71 20.37
N HIS A 166 -22.11 15.82 19.97
CA HIS A 166 -21.14 15.85 18.87
C HIS A 166 -19.85 15.07 19.19
N GLU A 167 -19.36 15.09 20.44
CA GLU A 167 -18.19 14.31 20.84
C GLU A 167 -18.50 12.81 20.90
N LEU A 168 -19.66 12.41 21.43
CA LEU A 168 -20.14 11.02 21.44
C LEU A 168 -20.42 10.51 20.02
N ALA A 169 -21.04 11.33 19.16
CA ALA A 169 -21.25 11.01 17.75
C ALA A 169 -19.93 10.91 16.97
N ARG A 170 -18.92 11.74 17.28
CA ARG A 170 -17.55 11.61 16.73
C ARG A 170 -16.87 10.34 17.22
N ARG A 171 -16.96 10.01 18.51
CA ARG A 171 -16.43 8.76 19.08
C ARG A 171 -17.11 7.52 18.49
N ARG A 172 -18.43 7.57 18.23
CA ARG A 172 -19.20 6.52 17.52
C ARG A 172 -18.78 6.42 16.05
N LYS A 173 -18.63 7.53 15.32
CA LYS A 173 -18.10 7.56 13.93
C LYS A 173 -16.66 7.06 13.82
N ASP A 174 -15.86 7.18 14.87
CA ASP A 174 -14.48 6.70 14.92
C ASP A 174 -14.37 5.21 15.26
N LYS A 175 -15.33 4.64 16.00
CA LYS A 175 -15.44 3.19 16.27
C LYS A 175 -15.91 2.42 15.05
N ASN A 176 -16.87 2.96 14.31
CA ASN A 176 -17.58 2.32 13.21
C ASN A 176 -16.78 2.34 11.87
N ARG A 177 -15.54 2.81 11.90
CA ARG A 177 -14.60 2.71 10.77
C ARG A 177 -13.67 1.54 11.05
N TYR A 178 -13.91 0.42 10.41
CA TYR A 178 -12.87 -0.58 10.19
C TYR A 178 -11.63 0.12 9.65
N ARG A 179 -10.63 0.37 10.50
CA ARG A 179 -9.35 1.00 10.13
C ARG A 179 -8.46 0.03 9.35
N LEU A 180 -9.09 -0.78 8.50
CA LEU A 180 -8.43 -1.66 7.58
C LEU A 180 -7.84 -0.81 6.47
N SER A 181 -6.55 -1.01 6.25
CA SER A 181 -5.75 -0.35 5.24
C SER A 181 -4.87 -1.41 4.56
N LEU A 182 -4.18 -1.03 3.49
CA LEU A 182 -3.17 -1.91 2.90
C LEU A 182 -2.04 -2.23 3.90
N VAL A 183 -1.74 -1.36 4.86
CA VAL A 183 -0.80 -1.66 5.96
C VAL A 183 -1.32 -2.82 6.83
N SER A 184 -2.64 -2.95 6.95
CA SER A 184 -3.24 -4.07 7.69
C SER A 184 -3.01 -5.41 6.98
N THR A 185 -2.94 -5.43 5.63
CA THR A 185 -2.61 -6.67 4.92
C THR A 185 -1.17 -7.09 5.19
N LEU A 186 -0.22 -6.14 5.19
CA LEU A 186 1.18 -6.40 5.56
C LEU A 186 1.32 -6.91 7.00
N ALA A 187 0.57 -6.33 7.93
CA ALA A 187 0.57 -6.77 9.32
C ALA A 187 0.09 -8.23 9.46
N ILE A 188 -0.92 -8.65 8.68
CA ILE A 188 -1.39 -10.04 8.65
C ILE A 188 -0.33 -10.98 8.08
N LEU A 189 0.36 -10.57 7.01
CA LEU A 189 1.46 -11.37 6.44
C LEU A 189 2.60 -11.55 7.45
N TYR A 190 2.95 -10.49 8.20
CA TYR A 190 3.95 -10.57 9.26
C TYR A 190 3.51 -11.50 10.39
N MET A 191 2.30 -11.34 10.94
CA MET A 191 1.78 -12.23 12.00
C MET A 191 1.74 -13.70 11.54
N SER A 192 1.40 -13.96 10.28
CA SER A 192 1.42 -15.31 9.70
C SER A 192 2.84 -15.87 9.61
N SER A 193 3.82 -15.02 9.31
CA SER A 193 5.24 -15.39 9.25
C SER A 193 5.78 -15.74 10.63
N VAL A 194 5.42 -14.95 11.65
CA VAL A 194 5.80 -15.20 13.06
C VAL A 194 5.21 -16.52 13.55
N GLN A 195 3.95 -16.81 13.24
CA GLN A 195 3.31 -18.08 13.62
C GLN A 195 4.05 -19.31 13.06
N LEU A 196 4.59 -19.22 11.84
CA LEU A 196 5.37 -20.30 11.23
C LEU A 196 6.84 -20.32 11.65
N GLY A 197 7.31 -19.29 12.37
CA GLY A 197 8.73 -19.15 12.72
C GLY A 197 9.63 -18.87 11.51
N ILE A 198 9.08 -18.28 10.44
CA ILE A 198 9.83 -17.96 9.23
C ILE A 198 10.62 -16.67 9.46
N PRO A 199 11.90 -16.58 9.05
CA PRO A 199 12.75 -15.40 9.25
C PRO A 199 12.42 -14.25 8.27
N ILE A 200 11.15 -13.86 8.21
CA ILE A 200 10.69 -12.67 7.48
C ILE A 200 10.34 -11.60 8.50
N TYR A 201 10.96 -10.44 8.35
CA TYR A 201 10.79 -9.32 9.27
C TYR A 201 10.03 -8.17 8.63
N THR A 202 9.66 -7.18 9.45
CA THR A 202 8.96 -6.00 8.94
C THR A 202 9.75 -5.25 7.86
N CYS A 203 11.08 -5.20 7.98
CA CYS A 203 11.95 -4.58 6.97
C CYS A 203 11.88 -5.26 5.59
N ASP A 204 11.67 -6.58 5.53
CA ASP A 204 11.54 -7.29 4.25
C ASP A 204 10.23 -6.97 3.55
N LEU A 205 9.12 -6.98 4.29
CA LEU A 205 7.82 -6.62 3.76
C LEU A 205 7.82 -5.18 3.25
N ILE A 206 8.40 -4.26 4.01
CA ILE A 206 8.55 -2.86 3.59
C ILE A 206 9.38 -2.79 2.32
N LYS A 207 10.58 -3.40 2.29
CA LYS A 207 11.46 -3.43 1.11
C LYS A 207 10.72 -3.93 -0.13
N TRP A 208 10.05 -5.07 -0.05
CA TRP A 208 9.33 -5.65 -1.19
C TRP A 208 8.13 -4.82 -1.64
N THR A 209 7.45 -4.13 -0.73
CA THR A 209 6.36 -3.21 -1.11
C THR A 209 6.89 -1.97 -1.81
N MET A 210 7.95 -1.36 -1.27
CA MET A 210 8.55 -0.13 -1.80
C MET A 210 9.29 -0.35 -3.11
N SER A 211 9.87 -1.54 -3.33
CA SER A 211 10.43 -1.94 -4.63
C SER A 211 9.37 -2.36 -5.65
N GLY A 212 8.07 -2.33 -5.30
CA GLY A 212 6.98 -2.67 -6.23
C GLY A 212 6.84 -4.15 -6.57
N ARG A 213 7.64 -5.03 -5.95
CA ARG A 213 7.57 -6.49 -6.14
C ARG A 213 6.33 -7.08 -5.48
N LEU A 214 6.13 -6.79 -4.19
CA LEU A 214 4.93 -7.20 -3.48
C LEU A 214 3.74 -6.29 -3.91
N PRO A 215 2.62 -6.86 -4.37
CA PRO A 215 1.46 -6.06 -4.77
C PRO A 215 0.91 -5.20 -3.61
N TYR A 216 1.21 -3.90 -3.62
CA TYR A 216 0.76 -2.95 -2.59
C TYR A 216 0.27 -1.65 -3.24
N PHE A 217 1.13 -0.98 -3.99
CA PHE A 217 0.76 0.22 -4.74
C PHE A 217 -0.18 -0.12 -5.90
N LYS A 218 -1.14 0.77 -6.15
CA LYS A 218 -2.16 0.65 -7.19
C LYS A 218 -2.84 -0.71 -7.20
N SER A 219 -3.11 -1.26 -6.02
CA SER A 219 -3.85 -2.52 -5.89
C SER A 219 -5.26 -2.42 -6.49
N SER A 220 -5.82 -1.21 -6.56
CA SER A 220 -7.07 -0.90 -7.27
C SER A 220 -7.07 -1.30 -8.76
N GLU A 221 -5.93 -1.22 -9.44
CA GLU A 221 -5.79 -1.59 -10.85
C GLU A 221 -5.77 -3.11 -11.04
N LYS A 222 -5.30 -3.84 -10.02
CA LYS A 222 -5.25 -5.30 -10.02
C LYS A 222 -6.61 -5.96 -9.72
N LEU A 223 -7.61 -5.18 -9.29
CA LEU A 223 -8.97 -5.66 -9.01
C LEU A 223 -9.79 -5.92 -10.28
N PRO A 224 -10.81 -6.80 -10.21
CA PRO A 224 -11.82 -6.91 -11.25
C PRO A 224 -12.47 -5.56 -11.58
N GLU A 225 -12.70 -5.31 -12.87
CA GLU A 225 -13.24 -4.03 -13.35
C GLU A 225 -14.62 -3.71 -12.75
N SER A 226 -15.49 -4.71 -12.64
CA SER A 226 -16.82 -4.58 -12.04
C SER A 226 -16.77 -4.02 -10.62
N TRP A 227 -15.84 -4.51 -9.79
CA TRP A 227 -15.67 -4.03 -8.41
C TRP A 227 -15.09 -2.62 -8.40
N ARG A 228 -14.15 -2.32 -9.29
CA ARG A 228 -13.49 -1.01 -9.38
C ARG A 228 -14.47 0.11 -9.73
N VAL A 229 -15.40 -0.14 -10.65
CA VAL A 229 -16.41 0.85 -11.05
C VAL A 229 -17.43 1.09 -9.93
N GLN A 230 -17.82 0.03 -9.23
CA GLN A 230 -18.79 0.09 -8.13
C GLN A 230 -18.22 0.73 -6.85
N LEU A 231 -16.90 0.67 -6.63
CA LEU A 231 -16.28 1.13 -5.40
C LEU A 231 -16.23 2.67 -5.30
N PRO A 232 -16.60 3.27 -4.15
CA PRO A 232 -16.39 4.68 -3.90
C PRO A 232 -14.93 5.13 -4.01
N ASN A 233 -14.71 6.38 -4.43
CA ASN A 233 -13.38 6.99 -4.58
C ASN A 233 -12.56 6.97 -3.28
N TYR A 234 -13.22 7.09 -2.12
CA TYR A 234 -12.53 7.03 -0.83
C TYR A 234 -11.84 5.68 -0.61
N TYR A 235 -12.53 4.56 -0.89
CA TYR A 235 -11.96 3.22 -0.76
C TYR A 235 -10.95 2.93 -1.87
N LEU A 236 -11.16 3.45 -3.08
CA LEU A 236 -10.16 3.37 -4.16
C LEU A 236 -8.87 4.08 -3.74
N GLY A 237 -8.94 5.26 -3.12
CA GLY A 237 -7.76 5.97 -2.60
C GLY A 237 -7.01 5.17 -1.53
N VAL A 238 -7.72 4.41 -0.68
CA VAL A 238 -7.07 3.49 0.29
C VAL A 238 -6.36 2.33 -0.43
N LEU A 239 -6.98 1.78 -1.48
CA LEU A 239 -6.45 0.66 -2.27
C LEU A 239 -5.37 1.07 -3.30
N GLU A 240 -5.24 2.35 -3.60
CA GLU A 240 -4.12 2.88 -4.39
C GLU A 240 -2.80 2.84 -3.63
N GLY A 241 -2.83 2.80 -2.30
CA GLY A 241 -1.64 2.66 -1.46
C GLY A 241 -0.75 3.90 -1.42
N GLY A 242 -1.32 5.09 -1.68
CA GLY A 242 -0.68 6.40 -1.80
C GLY A 242 0.77 6.48 -1.31
N LYS A 243 0.98 6.63 0.01
CA LYS A 243 2.31 6.57 0.62
C LYS A 243 2.56 5.19 1.23
N GLY A 244 3.80 4.71 1.15
CA GLY A 244 4.24 3.53 1.87
C GLY A 244 4.12 3.68 3.39
N PRO A 245 4.28 2.60 4.16
CA PRO A 245 4.26 2.65 5.62
C PRO A 245 5.37 3.57 6.13
N GLN A 246 5.03 4.55 6.96
CA GLN A 246 5.97 5.51 7.54
C GLN A 246 5.83 5.56 9.07
N GLU A 247 6.89 6.00 9.75
CA GLU A 247 6.93 6.28 11.20
C GLU A 247 6.43 5.11 12.08
N GLY A 248 6.73 3.88 11.68
CA GLY A 248 6.33 2.68 12.39
C GLY A 248 4.82 2.36 12.33
N GLN A 249 4.10 2.91 11.35
CA GLN A 249 2.69 2.57 11.11
C GLN A 249 2.45 1.06 11.06
N LEU A 250 3.33 0.30 10.41
CA LEU A 250 3.23 -1.16 10.33
C LEU A 250 3.19 -1.80 11.72
N PHE A 251 4.10 -1.42 12.62
CA PHE A 251 4.13 -1.93 13.99
C PHE A 251 2.86 -1.59 14.77
N THR A 252 2.35 -0.36 14.62
CA THR A 252 1.08 0.02 15.28
C THR A 252 -0.11 -0.80 14.75
N HIS A 253 -0.10 -1.15 13.46
CA HIS A 253 -1.12 -2.02 12.87
C HIS A 253 -0.99 -3.46 13.36
N ILE A 254 0.23 -3.99 13.48
CA ILE A 254 0.49 -5.32 14.06
C ILE A 254 -0.08 -5.38 15.48
N ALA A 255 0.30 -4.44 16.35
CA ALA A 255 -0.18 -4.39 17.73
C ALA A 255 -1.72 -4.33 17.83
N ARG A 256 -2.37 -3.49 16.99
CA ARG A 256 -3.83 -3.38 16.92
C ARG A 256 -4.53 -4.64 16.39
N LEU A 257 -3.88 -5.39 15.49
CA LEU A 257 -4.45 -6.63 14.99
C LEU A 257 -4.24 -7.77 15.98
N CYS A 258 -3.13 -7.78 16.72
CA CYS A 258 -2.92 -8.73 17.82
C CYS A 258 -4.04 -8.63 18.87
N THR A 259 -4.47 -7.41 19.23
CA THR A 259 -5.59 -7.22 20.16
C THR A 259 -6.93 -7.67 19.56
N LYS A 260 -7.22 -7.29 18.32
CA LYS A 260 -8.49 -7.64 17.65
C LYS A 260 -8.65 -9.13 17.38
N THR A 261 -7.56 -9.84 17.13
CA THR A 261 -7.60 -11.27 16.76
C THR A 261 -7.29 -12.20 17.92
N ASP A 262 -7.09 -11.68 19.14
CA ASP A 262 -6.65 -12.44 20.32
C ASP A 262 -5.41 -13.31 20.02
N PHE A 263 -4.51 -12.80 19.18
CA PHE A 263 -3.44 -13.57 18.54
C PHE A 263 -2.56 -14.33 19.55
N ILE A 264 -2.25 -13.67 20.67
CA ILE A 264 -1.35 -14.17 21.72
C ILE A 264 -1.85 -15.47 22.36
N LYS A 265 -3.18 -15.66 22.43
CA LYS A 265 -3.77 -16.83 23.08
C LYS A 265 -3.75 -18.07 22.19
N GLU A 266 -3.87 -17.87 20.88
CA GLU A 266 -4.15 -18.96 19.94
C GLU A 266 -2.97 -19.30 19.03
N PHE A 267 -1.96 -18.43 18.96
CA PHE A 267 -0.82 -18.55 18.07
C PHE A 267 0.50 -18.46 18.84
N ASN A 268 1.50 -19.16 18.33
CA ASN A 268 2.89 -18.90 18.64
C ASN A 268 3.25 -17.49 18.17
N HIS A 269 3.70 -16.69 19.11
CA HIS A 269 3.94 -15.28 18.93
C HIS A 269 5.40 -14.91 19.21
N ARG A 270 6.29 -15.92 19.24
CA ARG A 270 7.73 -15.73 19.42
C ARG A 270 8.40 -15.34 18.12
N VAL A 271 9.07 -14.19 18.13
CA VAL A 271 9.86 -13.71 17.01
C VAL A 271 11.25 -14.32 17.08
N ASN A 272 11.73 -14.88 15.98
CA ASN A 272 13.09 -15.41 15.88
C ASN A 272 14.09 -14.24 15.83
N TYR A 273 14.68 -13.89 16.97
CA TYR A 273 15.66 -12.80 17.05
C TYR A 273 17.04 -13.21 16.51
N GLU A 274 17.40 -14.49 16.58
CA GLU A 274 18.71 -15.00 16.14
C GLU A 274 18.89 -14.74 14.63
N CYS A 275 17.90 -15.10 13.81
CA CYS A 275 17.97 -14.85 12.37
C CYS A 275 17.97 -13.35 12.02
N LEU A 276 17.34 -12.49 12.83
CA LEU A 276 17.34 -11.05 12.58
C LEU A 276 18.73 -10.46 12.84
N ILE A 277 19.37 -10.84 13.95
CA ILE A 277 20.73 -10.39 14.27
C ILE A 277 21.70 -10.89 13.21
N PHE A 278 21.59 -12.16 12.80
CA PHE A 278 22.42 -12.70 11.73
C PHE A 278 22.27 -11.87 10.45
N LYS A 279 21.04 -11.55 10.06
CA LYS A 279 20.77 -10.69 8.90
C LYS A 279 21.39 -9.29 9.05
N LEU A 280 21.31 -8.68 10.23
CA LEU A 280 21.90 -7.37 10.52
C LEU A 280 23.44 -7.39 10.50
N VAL A 281 24.06 -8.48 10.96
CA VAL A 281 25.51 -8.68 10.90
C VAL A 281 25.96 -8.74 9.44
N LEU A 282 25.28 -9.53 8.60
CA LEU A 282 25.60 -9.65 7.18
C LEU A 282 25.36 -8.34 6.41
N SER A 283 24.27 -7.61 6.68
CA SER A 283 23.97 -6.36 5.98
C SER A 283 25.01 -5.28 6.24
N ASN A 284 25.58 -5.26 7.45
CA ASN A 284 26.60 -4.29 7.87
C ASN A 284 28.04 -4.77 7.64
N VAL A 285 28.25 -5.98 7.08
CA VAL A 285 29.58 -6.57 6.83
C VAL A 285 30.40 -6.66 8.13
N LEU A 286 29.73 -6.98 9.23
CA LEU A 286 30.40 -7.15 10.52
C LEU A 286 31.00 -8.56 10.64
N PRO A 287 32.08 -8.72 11.42
CA PRO A 287 32.59 -10.03 11.78
C PRO A 287 31.55 -10.91 12.47
N PRO A 288 31.59 -12.24 12.29
CA PRO A 288 30.63 -13.17 12.88
C PRO A 288 30.63 -13.16 14.42
N GLU A 289 31.67 -12.67 15.07
CA GLU A 289 31.77 -12.51 16.52
C GLU A 289 30.67 -11.58 17.05
N PHE A 290 30.30 -10.53 16.29
CA PHE A 290 29.23 -9.60 16.69
C PHE A 290 27.87 -10.29 16.80
N TYR A 291 27.63 -11.37 16.05
CA TYR A 291 26.44 -12.20 16.20
C TYR A 291 26.43 -12.88 17.57
N LEU A 292 27.55 -13.47 17.98
CA LEU A 292 27.69 -14.15 19.26
C LEU A 292 27.55 -13.16 20.43
N PHE A 293 28.21 -12.01 20.34
CA PHE A 293 28.11 -10.96 21.37
C PHE A 293 26.68 -10.45 21.54
N ALA A 294 25.96 -10.24 20.45
CA ALA A 294 24.57 -9.76 20.51
C ALA A 294 23.64 -10.82 21.11
N ILE A 295 23.81 -12.10 20.73
CA ILE A 295 23.05 -13.20 21.33
C ILE A 295 23.36 -13.34 22.83
N GLN A 296 24.62 -13.23 23.22
CA GLN A 296 25.00 -13.32 24.62
C GLN A 296 24.38 -12.17 25.43
N LEU A 297 24.44 -10.93 24.92
CA LEU A 297 23.81 -9.78 25.57
C LEU A 297 22.30 -9.96 25.74
N ILE A 298 21.63 -10.49 24.72
CA ILE A 298 20.20 -10.78 24.79
C ILE A 298 19.93 -11.87 25.83
N ARG A 299 20.67 -12.98 25.81
CA ARG A 299 20.47 -14.09 26.76
C ARG A 299 20.70 -13.66 28.21
N THR A 300 21.63 -12.74 28.46
CA THR A 300 21.91 -12.24 29.82
C THR A 300 20.96 -11.16 30.30
N THR A 301 20.33 -10.40 29.40
CA THR A 301 19.48 -9.27 29.78
C THR A 301 17.98 -9.56 29.65
N SER A 302 17.58 -10.30 28.62
CA SER A 302 16.17 -10.50 28.29
C SER A 302 15.46 -11.46 29.23
N GLU A 303 14.16 -11.23 29.35
CA GLU A 303 13.21 -12.18 29.92
C GLU A 303 12.54 -12.97 28.78
N GLY A 304 12.05 -14.18 29.07
CA GLY A 304 11.47 -15.06 28.04
C GLY A 304 10.30 -14.44 27.24
N HIS A 305 9.64 -13.42 27.80
CA HIS A 305 8.52 -12.70 27.21
C HIS A 305 8.91 -11.46 26.39
N ASP A 306 10.19 -11.06 26.35
CA ASP A 306 10.60 -9.85 25.63
C ASP A 306 10.47 -9.99 24.10
N PHE A 307 10.52 -11.22 23.56
CA PHE A 307 10.43 -11.50 22.12
C PHE A 307 9.08 -12.09 21.70
N GLU A 308 8.06 -11.91 22.54
CA GLU A 308 6.69 -12.34 22.33
C GLU A 308 5.84 -11.16 21.82
N LEU A 309 5.10 -11.31 20.70
CA LEU A 309 4.30 -10.23 20.10
C LEU A 309 3.36 -9.61 21.13
N ASN A 310 3.60 -8.34 21.43
CA ASN A 310 2.82 -7.59 22.41
C ASN A 310 1.75 -6.73 21.74
N PRO A 311 0.59 -6.56 22.40
CA PRO A 311 -0.50 -5.72 21.91
C PRO A 311 -0.22 -4.22 22.07
N ASP A 312 0.90 -3.87 22.69
CA ASP A 312 1.28 -2.49 22.97
C ASP A 312 1.69 -1.74 21.71
N THR A 313 1.07 -0.57 21.50
CA THR A 313 1.36 0.30 20.36
C THR A 313 2.58 1.20 20.57
N LYS A 314 3.24 1.13 21.74
CA LYS A 314 4.37 2.01 22.07
C LYS A 314 5.61 1.58 21.29
N PRO A 315 6.43 2.51 20.77
CA PRO A 315 7.65 2.14 20.03
C PRO A 315 8.60 1.22 20.82
N GLN A 316 8.64 1.40 22.15
CA GLN A 316 9.48 0.63 23.05
C GLN A 316 9.12 -0.87 23.14
N SER A 317 7.89 -1.25 22.77
CA SER A 317 7.42 -2.64 22.80
C SER A 317 7.53 -3.34 21.45
N TRP A 318 7.95 -2.64 20.40
CA TRP A 318 8.11 -3.25 19.07
C TRP A 318 9.34 -4.15 19.05
N ILE A 319 9.14 -5.43 18.78
CA ILE A 319 10.17 -6.46 18.95
C ILE A 319 11.33 -6.27 17.98
N ASP A 320 11.06 -6.04 16.69
CA ASP A 320 12.12 -5.77 15.70
C ASP A 320 12.95 -4.54 16.11
N LEU A 321 12.31 -3.54 16.74
CA LEU A 321 13.01 -2.35 17.24
C LEU A 321 13.85 -2.64 18.48
N GLN A 322 13.37 -3.54 19.34
CA GLN A 322 14.14 -3.99 20.50
C GLN A 322 15.38 -4.77 20.07
N ILE A 323 15.24 -5.70 19.12
CA ILE A 323 16.36 -6.51 18.59
C ILE A 323 17.41 -5.60 17.94
N THR A 324 16.98 -4.64 17.12
CA THR A 324 17.89 -3.67 16.50
C THR A 324 18.58 -2.77 17.53
N ALA A 325 17.91 -2.40 18.61
CA ALA A 325 18.52 -1.66 19.72
C ALA A 325 19.55 -2.48 20.50
N TYR A 326 19.30 -3.78 20.77
CA TYR A 326 20.31 -4.67 21.34
C TYR A 326 21.54 -4.80 20.43
N PHE A 327 21.32 -4.93 19.12
CA PHE A 327 22.40 -4.99 18.13
C PHE A 327 23.26 -3.71 18.13
N LEU A 328 22.64 -2.53 18.10
CA LEU A 328 23.37 -1.25 18.17
C LEU A 328 24.15 -1.08 19.48
N LEU A 329 23.54 -1.46 20.61
CA LEU A 329 24.23 -1.42 21.92
C LEU A 329 25.43 -2.38 21.95
N THR A 330 25.28 -3.57 21.37
CA THR A 330 26.38 -4.55 21.26
C THR A 330 27.55 -3.95 20.48
N ILE A 331 27.29 -3.40 19.29
CA ILE A 331 28.33 -2.75 18.48
C ILE A 331 29.02 -1.64 19.27
N ARG A 332 28.23 -0.75 19.89
CA ARG A 332 28.76 0.36 20.66
C ARG A 332 29.62 -0.11 21.83
N TRP A 333 29.18 -1.10 22.60
CA TRP A 333 29.91 -1.57 23.77
C TRP A 333 31.18 -2.33 23.39
N VAL A 334 31.08 -3.28 22.45
CA VAL A 334 32.25 -4.02 21.99
C VAL A 334 33.32 -3.08 21.43
N LEU A 335 32.94 -2.12 20.58
CA LEU A 335 33.89 -1.16 20.03
C LEU A 335 34.42 -0.16 21.06
N MET A 336 33.69 0.15 22.13
CA MET A 336 34.20 1.03 23.18
C MET A 336 35.20 0.32 24.10
N TYR A 337 35.00 -0.97 24.39
CA TYR A 337 35.82 -1.71 25.36
C TYR A 337 36.99 -2.49 24.72
N ASP A 338 36.81 -3.06 23.53
CA ASP A 338 37.83 -3.89 22.89
C ASP A 338 38.71 -3.05 21.95
N THR A 339 39.78 -2.51 22.51
CA THR A 339 40.77 -1.67 21.80
C THR A 339 41.82 -2.49 21.05
N GLU A 340 42.07 -3.72 21.48
CA GLU A 340 43.14 -4.57 20.94
C GLU A 340 42.71 -5.30 19.66
N SER A 341 41.52 -5.93 19.68
CA SER A 341 41.03 -6.69 18.53
C SER A 341 40.49 -5.78 17.42
N TYR A 342 39.84 -4.68 17.81
CA TYR A 342 39.19 -3.74 16.88
C TYR A 342 39.89 -2.38 16.91
N GLN A 343 40.95 -2.22 16.11
CA GLN A 343 41.70 -0.98 16.01
C GLN A 343 40.87 0.15 15.37
N VAL A 344 41.23 1.42 15.59
CA VAL A 344 40.49 2.58 15.03
C VAL A 344 40.46 2.57 13.49
N ARG A 345 41.53 2.07 12.86
CA ARG A 345 41.65 1.90 11.41
C ARG A 345 40.61 0.93 10.85
N TRP A 346 40.37 -0.16 11.59
CA TRP A 346 39.37 -1.16 11.26
C TRP A 346 37.96 -0.53 11.23
N ILE A 347 37.67 0.35 12.19
CA ILE A 347 36.41 1.10 12.24
C ILE A 347 36.30 2.08 11.05
N HIS A 348 37.38 2.78 10.70
CA HIS A 348 37.39 3.66 9.53
C HIS A 348 37.20 2.91 8.21
N ALA A 349 37.80 1.73 8.07
CA ALA A 349 37.61 0.87 6.91
C ALA A 349 36.15 0.40 6.77
N LEU A 350 35.44 0.15 7.87
CA LEU A 350 34.00 -0.16 7.85
C LEU A 350 33.12 1.03 7.45
N ILE A 351 33.52 2.26 7.83
CA ILE A 351 32.80 3.48 7.45
C ILE A 351 32.98 3.76 5.95
N GLN A 352 34.17 3.50 5.41
CA GLN A 352 34.48 3.59 3.98
C GLN A 352 33.84 2.43 3.22
N ARG A 353 32.50 2.37 3.21
CA ARG A 353 31.74 1.42 2.40
C ARG A 353 31.98 1.73 0.93
N GLN A 354 32.59 0.80 0.20
CA GLN A 354 32.74 0.95 -1.24
C GLN A 354 31.36 0.86 -1.91
N LYS A 355 30.95 1.92 -2.62
CA LYS A 355 29.86 1.83 -3.59
C LYS A 355 30.38 1.04 -4.79
N ARG A 356 29.70 -0.06 -5.16
CA ARG A 356 30.09 -0.92 -6.28
C ARG A 356 29.21 -0.70 -7.50
N GLN A 357 29.80 -1.04 -8.64
CA GLN A 357 29.22 -0.97 -9.98
C GLN A 357 28.20 -2.09 -10.20
N GLU A 358 28.55 -3.32 -9.80
CA GLU A 358 27.65 -4.47 -9.83
C GLU A 358 27.08 -4.73 -8.43
N VAL A 359 25.76 -4.71 -8.33
CA VAL A 359 25.03 -4.83 -7.07
C VAL A 359 23.91 -5.85 -7.20
N SER A 360 23.64 -6.56 -6.10
CA SER A 360 22.58 -7.56 -6.06
C SER A 360 21.19 -6.93 -6.21
N THR A 361 20.23 -7.77 -6.57
CA THR A 361 18.81 -7.39 -6.65
C THR A 361 18.25 -6.92 -5.30
N ASP A 362 18.86 -7.32 -4.19
CA ASP A 362 18.46 -6.88 -2.85
C ASP A 362 18.94 -5.46 -2.56
N THR A 363 20.17 -5.15 -2.94
CA THR A 363 20.73 -3.80 -2.78
C THR A 363 20.05 -2.78 -3.69
N ILE A 364 19.61 -3.18 -4.89
CA ILE A 364 18.79 -2.31 -5.74
C ILE A 364 17.47 -1.97 -5.03
N ASP A 365 16.78 -2.97 -4.47
CA ASP A 365 15.55 -2.76 -3.70
C ASP A 365 15.77 -1.86 -2.48
N GLN A 366 16.90 -2.02 -1.77
CA GLN A 366 17.29 -1.15 -0.65
C GLN A 366 17.57 0.29 -1.12
N ASN A 367 18.19 0.48 -2.28
CA ASN A 367 18.44 1.81 -2.84
C ASN A 367 17.11 2.51 -3.20
N ILE A 368 16.16 1.77 -3.78
CA ILE A 368 14.81 2.27 -4.07
C ILE A 368 14.07 2.64 -2.78
N LEU A 369 14.18 1.81 -1.74
CA LEU A 369 13.65 2.11 -0.42
C LEU A 369 14.24 3.42 0.12
N LYS A 370 15.57 3.58 0.07
CA LYS A 370 16.27 4.81 0.51
C LYS A 370 15.76 6.05 -0.24
N LEU A 371 15.48 5.96 -1.53
CA LEU A 371 14.90 7.07 -2.30
C LEU A 371 13.52 7.48 -1.81
N SER A 372 12.66 6.50 -1.58
CA SER A 372 11.26 6.73 -1.23
C SER A 372 11.07 7.35 0.17
N GLN A 373 12.04 7.19 1.06
CA GLN A 373 11.95 7.60 2.46
C GLN A 373 12.80 8.81 2.84
N THR A 374 13.77 9.20 2.00
CA THR A 374 14.63 10.34 2.33
C THR A 374 13.78 11.62 2.28
N GLN A 375 13.77 12.40 3.38
CA GLN A 375 13.05 13.69 3.47
C GLN A 375 13.56 14.74 2.46
N LYS A 376 14.79 14.55 1.95
CA LYS A 376 15.42 15.30 0.86
C LYS A 376 15.94 14.33 -0.21
N PRO A 377 15.05 13.70 -1.00
CA PRO A 377 15.45 12.67 -1.95
C PRO A 377 16.31 13.25 -3.07
N THR A 378 16.11 14.54 -3.39
CA THR A 378 16.75 15.25 -4.48
C THR A 378 18.27 15.29 -4.38
N GLN A 379 18.84 15.59 -3.20
CA GLN A 379 20.29 15.78 -3.08
C GLN A 379 21.07 14.48 -3.32
N LYS A 380 20.54 13.32 -2.90
CA LYS A 380 21.19 12.02 -3.10
C LYS A 380 21.06 11.50 -4.54
N VAL A 381 19.97 11.85 -5.24
CA VAL A 381 19.78 11.47 -6.65
C VAL A 381 20.77 12.18 -7.57
N PHE A 382 21.13 13.43 -7.24
CA PHE A 382 22.14 14.16 -8.02
C PHE A 382 23.57 13.61 -7.85
N GLU A 383 23.81 12.78 -6.84
CA GLU A 383 25.10 12.13 -6.59
C GLU A 383 25.18 10.72 -7.22
N TRP A 384 24.19 10.33 -8.02
CA TRP A 384 24.16 9.02 -8.66
C TRP A 384 25.20 8.88 -9.75
N THR A 385 25.82 7.71 -9.76
CA THR A 385 26.63 7.23 -10.87
C THR A 385 25.74 6.82 -12.05
N ASP A 386 26.30 6.81 -13.26
CA ASP A 386 25.56 6.43 -14.47
C ASP A 386 24.97 5.00 -14.37
N GLU A 387 25.64 4.11 -13.64
CA GLU A 387 25.20 2.73 -13.41
C GLU A 387 24.05 2.63 -12.39
N GLU A 388 24.10 3.39 -11.29
CA GLU A 388 22.98 3.49 -10.35
C GLU A 388 21.73 4.03 -11.05
N MET A 389 21.92 5.00 -11.96
CA MET A 389 20.84 5.52 -12.81
C MET A 389 20.31 4.44 -13.76
N ALA A 390 21.18 3.70 -14.44
CA ALA A 390 20.77 2.60 -15.33
C ALA A 390 19.99 1.50 -14.58
N GLN A 391 20.44 1.14 -13.38
CA GLN A 391 19.74 0.17 -12.52
C GLN A 391 18.36 0.69 -12.09
N TYR A 392 18.27 1.96 -11.70
CA TYR A 392 16.98 2.58 -11.38
C TYR A 392 16.03 2.59 -12.58
N LEU A 393 16.53 2.90 -13.79
CA LEU A 393 15.74 2.87 -15.02
C LEU A 393 15.26 1.45 -15.36
N SER A 394 16.13 0.44 -15.19
CA SER A 394 15.75 -0.97 -15.37
C SER A 394 14.65 -1.39 -14.39
N TRP A 395 14.74 -0.96 -13.13
CA TRP A 395 13.68 -1.18 -12.14
C TRP A 395 12.39 -0.46 -12.52
N ALA A 396 12.48 0.78 -13.02
CA ALA A 396 11.31 1.53 -13.44
C ALA A 396 10.58 0.83 -14.61
N GLU A 397 11.34 0.18 -15.49
CA GLU A 397 10.80 -0.67 -16.57
C GLU A 397 10.13 -1.94 -16.05
N GLU A 398 10.80 -2.69 -15.18
CA GLU A 398 10.30 -3.98 -14.69
C GLU A 398 9.13 -3.84 -13.69
N ALA A 399 9.20 -2.89 -12.76
CA ALA A 399 8.29 -2.80 -11.61
C ALA A 399 7.29 -1.65 -11.70
N PHE A 400 7.68 -0.47 -12.21
CA PHE A 400 6.83 0.72 -12.20
C PHE A 400 5.92 0.83 -13.42
N LEU A 401 6.43 0.54 -14.62
CA LEU A 401 5.69 0.60 -15.88
C LEU A 401 4.45 -0.35 -15.90
N PRO A 402 4.53 -1.60 -15.40
CA PRO A 402 3.36 -2.47 -15.32
C PRO A 402 2.24 -1.95 -14.42
N LEU A 403 2.55 -1.03 -13.50
CA LEU A 403 1.59 -0.37 -12.61
C LEU A 403 0.89 0.84 -13.27
N GLN A 404 1.15 1.15 -14.55
CA GLN A 404 0.55 2.32 -15.22
C GLN A 404 -0.49 1.97 -16.30
N ARG A 405 -1.07 0.76 -16.29
CA ARG A 405 -2.04 0.36 -17.32
C ARG A 405 -3.40 1.04 -17.10
N ASN A 406 -3.54 2.20 -17.74
CA ASN A 406 -4.81 2.91 -17.89
C ASN A 406 -5.00 3.33 -19.36
N ASP A 407 -5.40 2.37 -20.20
CA ASP A 407 -5.70 2.62 -21.62
C ASP A 407 -7.20 2.56 -21.96
N GLU A 408 -8.06 2.19 -21.00
CA GLU A 408 -9.50 1.97 -21.26
C GLU A 408 -10.32 3.26 -21.26
N ARG A 409 -9.87 4.31 -20.57
CA ARG A 409 -10.55 5.62 -20.52
C ARG A 409 -10.21 6.54 -21.69
N LEU A 410 -9.20 6.20 -22.48
CA LEU A 410 -8.76 7.02 -23.61
C LEU A 410 -9.59 6.72 -24.85
N LYS A 411 -9.96 7.76 -25.61
CA LYS A 411 -10.60 7.59 -26.92
C LYS A 411 -9.71 6.75 -27.85
N ILE A 412 -10.32 6.06 -28.82
CA ILE A 412 -9.58 5.19 -29.76
C ILE A 412 -8.40 5.94 -30.42
N ASP A 413 -8.62 7.20 -30.79
CA ASP A 413 -7.59 8.05 -31.41
C ASP A 413 -6.45 8.40 -30.45
N GLN A 414 -6.77 8.64 -29.17
CA GLN A 414 -5.76 8.90 -28.14
C GLN A 414 -4.92 7.65 -27.84
N ARG A 415 -5.55 6.46 -27.85
CA ARG A 415 -4.83 5.18 -27.73
C ARG A 415 -3.91 4.96 -28.91
N ILE A 416 -4.35 5.28 -30.13
CA ILE A 416 -3.53 5.21 -31.35
C ILE A 416 -2.36 6.21 -31.27
N ALA A 417 -2.62 7.45 -30.87
CA ALA A 417 -1.60 8.47 -30.70
C ALA A 417 -0.56 8.07 -29.65
N LYS A 418 -0.99 7.57 -28.48
CA LYS A 418 -0.11 7.05 -27.43
C LYS A 418 0.74 5.88 -27.92
N ARG A 419 0.15 4.93 -28.64
CA ARG A 419 0.89 3.81 -29.25
C ARG A 419 1.91 4.29 -30.27
N LYS A 420 1.56 5.29 -31.10
CA LYS A 420 2.51 5.91 -32.04
C LYS A 420 3.64 6.62 -31.30
N LEU A 421 3.35 7.33 -30.21
CA LEU A 421 4.37 7.95 -29.36
C LEU A 421 5.33 6.92 -28.74
N HIS A 422 4.81 5.81 -28.19
CA HIS A 422 5.65 4.74 -27.66
C HIS A 422 6.52 4.10 -28.76
N LYS A 423 6.02 4.02 -30.01
CA LYS A 423 6.81 3.55 -31.15
C LYS A 423 7.90 4.52 -31.59
N LEU A 424 7.75 5.82 -31.33
CA LEU A 424 8.79 6.82 -31.62
C LEU A 424 9.96 6.73 -30.62
N PHE A 425 9.68 6.26 -29.41
CA PHE A 425 10.66 6.08 -28.33
C PHE A 425 10.58 4.64 -27.80
N PRO A 426 11.08 3.65 -28.56
CA PRO A 426 11.00 2.25 -28.15
C PRO A 426 11.83 2.03 -26.88
N LEU A 427 11.35 1.14 -26.00
CA LEU A 427 12.10 0.69 -24.83
C LEU A 427 13.26 -0.21 -25.29
N GLU A 428 14.38 -0.21 -24.56
CA GLU A 428 15.57 -1.00 -24.94
C GLU A 428 15.28 -2.51 -25.03
N SER A 429 14.34 -2.99 -24.21
CA SER A 429 13.83 -4.37 -24.25
C SER A 429 13.14 -4.74 -25.57
N GLU A 430 12.66 -3.76 -26.35
CA GLU A 430 12.01 -3.96 -27.65
C GLU A 430 12.99 -3.82 -28.83
N THR A 431 14.10 -3.10 -28.67
CA THR A 431 15.08 -2.85 -29.74
C THR A 431 16.17 -3.92 -29.84
N PHE A 432 16.55 -4.56 -28.73
CA PHE A 432 17.67 -5.51 -28.66
C PHE A 432 17.28 -6.99 -28.58
N ASN A 433 16.09 -7.36 -29.04
CA ASN A 433 15.76 -8.77 -29.15
C ASN A 433 16.39 -9.40 -30.40
N THR A 434 17.27 -10.38 -30.16
CA THR A 434 17.85 -11.39 -31.07
C THR A 434 18.98 -10.96 -32.02
N THR A 435 20.21 -10.82 -31.52
CA THR A 435 21.34 -11.69 -31.94
C THR A 435 22.55 -11.56 -31.00
N SER A 436 22.99 -12.69 -30.43
CA SER A 436 24.39 -12.95 -30.04
C SER A 436 25.12 -11.97 -29.10
N SER A 437 24.59 -11.76 -27.89
CA SER A 437 25.41 -11.40 -26.70
C SER A 437 24.79 -12.00 -25.44
N GLN A 438 24.65 -13.33 -25.39
CA GLN A 438 24.64 -14.04 -24.12
C GLN A 438 26.05 -14.01 -23.50
N VAL A 439 26.55 -12.80 -23.21
CA VAL A 439 27.47 -12.69 -22.10
C VAL A 439 26.56 -12.76 -20.88
N PHE A 440 26.61 -13.88 -20.17
CA PHE A 440 26.00 -14.06 -18.86
C PHE A 440 26.51 -12.95 -17.91
N GLN A 441 25.93 -11.76 -17.96
CA GLN A 441 25.94 -10.86 -16.82
C GLN A 441 24.82 -11.32 -15.89
N SER A 442 25.02 -12.49 -15.27
CA SER A 442 24.19 -12.87 -14.13
C SER A 442 24.41 -11.80 -13.07
N LYS A 443 23.39 -10.98 -12.78
CA LYS A 443 23.41 -10.04 -11.65
C LYS A 443 24.00 -10.79 -10.44
N PRO A 444 25.03 -10.25 -9.77
CA PRO A 444 25.69 -10.97 -8.70
C PRO A 444 24.68 -11.31 -7.59
N SER A 445 24.75 -12.53 -7.08
CA SER A 445 24.00 -12.91 -5.89
C SER A 445 24.44 -12.02 -4.72
N PHE A 446 23.54 -11.78 -3.77
CA PHE A 446 23.87 -11.09 -2.51
C PHE A 446 25.09 -11.73 -1.82
N LEU A 447 25.25 -13.05 -1.92
CA LEU A 447 26.41 -13.74 -1.35
C LEU A 447 27.73 -13.36 -2.03
N ASN A 448 27.74 -13.24 -3.36
CA ASN A 448 28.94 -12.86 -4.10
C ASN A 448 29.32 -11.42 -3.73
N GLU A 449 28.33 -10.53 -3.70
CA GLU A 449 28.52 -9.15 -3.26
C GLU A 449 29.07 -9.09 -1.82
N LEU A 450 28.54 -9.90 -0.91
CA LEU A 450 28.99 -9.94 0.48
C LEU A 450 30.42 -10.46 0.61
N GLN A 451 30.77 -11.54 -0.09
CA GLN A 451 32.14 -12.09 -0.11
C GLN A 451 33.14 -11.05 -0.58
N GLU A 452 32.80 -10.31 -1.63
CA GLU A 452 33.64 -9.26 -2.17
C GLU A 452 33.77 -8.06 -1.22
N ARG A 453 32.71 -7.71 -0.47
CA ARG A 453 32.77 -6.68 0.57
C ARG A 453 33.72 -7.07 1.70
N TYR A 454 33.68 -8.33 2.16
CA TYR A 454 34.64 -8.83 3.15
C TYR A 454 36.07 -8.85 2.62
N ALA A 455 36.28 -9.27 1.36
CA ALA A 455 37.60 -9.27 0.73
C ALA A 455 38.17 -7.84 0.57
N PHE A 456 37.33 -6.88 0.16
CA PHE A 456 37.72 -5.48 0.08
C PHE A 456 38.10 -4.92 1.45
N PHE A 457 37.28 -5.22 2.47
CA PHE A 457 37.54 -4.79 3.83
C PHE A 457 38.91 -5.31 4.33
N GLN A 458 39.21 -6.58 4.08
CA GLN A 458 40.49 -7.18 4.42
C GLN A 458 41.66 -6.46 3.71
N GLY A 459 41.54 -6.19 2.40
CA GLY A 459 42.58 -5.48 1.64
C GLY A 459 42.82 -4.04 2.11
N GLN A 460 41.76 -3.30 2.48
CA GLN A 460 41.90 -1.95 3.03
C GLN A 460 42.61 -1.94 4.37
N PHE A 461 42.28 -2.88 5.25
CA PHE A 461 42.94 -3.02 6.54
C PHE A 461 44.44 -3.31 6.37
N GLU A 462 44.81 -4.22 5.46
CA GLU A 462 46.21 -4.61 5.22
C GLU A 462 47.05 -3.52 4.52
N SER A 463 46.44 -2.66 3.68
CA SER A 463 47.15 -1.64 2.89
C SER A 463 47.52 -0.35 3.63
N THR A 464 46.93 -0.10 4.82
CA THR A 464 47.17 1.15 5.56
C THR A 464 48.45 1.07 6.41
N ASP A 465 49.49 1.74 5.94
CA ASP A 465 50.86 1.79 6.49
C ASP A 465 50.92 1.80 8.05
N HIS A 466 51.70 0.88 8.64
CA HIS A 466 51.78 0.65 10.09
C HIS A 466 52.47 1.76 10.90
N ARG A 467 53.01 2.81 10.27
CA ARG A 467 54.09 3.63 10.86
C ARG A 467 53.74 5.01 11.41
N ARG A 468 52.49 5.46 11.38
CA ARG A 468 52.12 6.79 11.90
C ARG A 468 50.85 6.67 12.76
N GLU A 469 50.83 7.42 13.86
CA GLU A 469 49.66 7.75 14.70
C GLU A 469 49.43 6.92 15.97
N GLU A 470 50.38 6.97 16.91
CA GLU A 470 50.19 6.48 18.29
C GLU A 470 49.72 7.57 19.29
N GLN A 471 49.50 8.83 18.89
CA GLN A 471 49.37 9.94 19.85
C GLN A 471 48.06 10.75 19.83
N ARG A 472 47.02 10.33 19.09
CA ARG A 472 45.67 10.97 19.11
C ARG A 472 44.50 9.97 19.17
N VAL A 473 44.73 8.80 19.77
CA VAL A 473 43.95 7.58 19.48
C VAL A 473 42.55 7.55 20.11
N GLU A 474 42.35 8.08 21.32
CA GLU A 474 41.07 7.92 22.05
C GLU A 474 39.94 8.83 21.54
N ASP A 475 40.20 10.13 21.35
CA ASP A 475 39.19 11.07 20.84
C ASP A 475 38.77 10.73 19.40
N ASP A 476 39.73 10.27 18.59
CA ASP A 476 39.45 9.90 17.21
C ASP A 476 38.72 8.54 17.13
N ARG A 477 38.96 7.62 18.07
CA ARG A 477 38.15 6.39 18.23
C ARG A 477 36.69 6.71 18.52
N ILE A 478 36.42 7.56 19.51
CA ILE A 478 35.04 7.91 19.88
C ILE A 478 34.32 8.58 18.71
N LYS A 479 34.99 9.47 17.97
CA LYS A 479 34.43 10.08 16.75
C LYS A 479 34.16 9.04 15.66
N ALA A 480 35.08 8.09 15.44
CA ALA A 480 34.89 7.01 14.47
C ALA A 480 33.68 6.13 14.84
N ILE A 481 33.58 5.71 16.10
CA ILE A 481 32.45 4.92 16.60
C ILE A 481 31.14 5.69 16.42
N ASN A 482 31.07 6.96 16.81
CA ASN A 482 29.88 7.78 16.63
C ASN A 482 29.49 7.94 15.15
N SER A 483 30.48 8.07 14.27
CA SER A 483 30.24 8.19 12.82
C SER A 483 29.68 6.88 12.25
N PHE A 484 30.23 5.73 12.67
CA PHE A 484 29.76 4.42 12.29
C PHE A 484 28.36 4.11 12.84
N GLU A 485 28.13 4.39 14.13
CA GLU A 485 26.82 4.25 14.77
C GLU A 485 25.75 5.11 14.07
N ASN A 486 26.08 6.35 13.72
CA ASN A 486 25.17 7.22 12.96
C ASN A 486 24.85 6.67 11.57
N LEU A 487 25.83 6.06 10.88
CA LEU A 487 25.61 5.42 9.58
C LEU A 487 24.62 4.26 9.72
N ILE A 488 24.89 3.30 10.62
CA ILE A 488 24.01 2.15 10.84
C ILE A 488 22.62 2.61 11.28
N THR A 489 22.55 3.59 12.19
CA THR A 489 21.29 4.15 12.67
C THR A 489 20.45 4.72 11.52
N GLN A 490 21.08 5.45 10.57
CA GLN A 490 20.37 5.96 9.39
C GLN A 490 19.83 4.84 8.50
N GLU A 491 20.61 3.77 8.30
CA GLU A 491 20.17 2.63 7.50
C GLU A 491 19.02 1.87 8.15
N LEU A 492 19.12 1.56 9.43
CA LEU A 492 18.05 0.90 10.18
C LEU A 492 16.76 1.74 10.18
N VAL A 493 16.89 3.07 10.33
CA VAL A 493 15.74 3.99 10.25
C VAL A 493 15.03 3.87 8.90
N THR A 494 15.79 3.77 7.80
CA THR A 494 15.22 3.59 6.45
C THR A 494 14.68 2.17 6.21
N GLU A 495 15.35 1.13 6.68
CA GLU A 495 14.94 -0.26 6.47
C GLU A 495 13.64 -0.59 7.21
N PHE A 496 13.50 -0.11 8.45
CA PHE A 496 12.32 -0.36 9.29
C PHE A 496 11.23 0.71 9.15
N SER A 497 11.46 1.76 8.36
CA SER A 497 10.52 2.89 8.17
C SER A 497 10.05 3.53 9.48
N ILE A 498 10.99 3.72 10.40
CA ILE A 498 10.75 4.28 11.73
C ILE A 498 11.29 5.71 11.80
N SER A 499 10.96 6.45 12.85
CA SER A 499 11.60 7.74 13.11
C SER A 499 12.88 7.57 13.93
N LEU A 500 13.85 8.48 13.75
CA LEU A 500 15.07 8.48 14.55
C LEU A 500 14.79 8.60 16.05
N GLN A 501 13.72 9.32 16.42
CA GLN A 501 13.29 9.45 17.82
C GLN A 501 12.76 8.13 18.39
N GLN A 502 11.99 7.36 17.61
CA GLN A 502 11.50 6.04 18.01
C GLN A 502 12.67 5.09 18.31
N LEU A 503 13.66 5.04 17.41
CA LEU A 503 14.85 4.20 17.61
C LEU A 503 15.67 4.61 18.83
N ARG A 504 15.94 5.91 19.01
CA ARG A 504 16.66 6.42 20.20
C ARG A 504 15.94 6.11 21.50
N LEU A 505 14.61 6.20 21.51
CA LEU A 505 13.81 5.87 22.69
C LEU A 505 13.91 4.37 23.05
N ALA A 506 13.90 3.49 22.04
CA ALA A 506 14.09 2.06 22.23
C ALA A 506 15.48 1.72 22.76
N ILE A 507 16.53 2.30 22.18
CA ILE A 507 17.92 2.15 22.65
C ILE A 507 18.05 2.60 24.11
N LYS A 508 17.49 3.75 24.47
CA LYS A 508 17.54 4.25 25.85
C LYS A 508 16.84 3.30 26.82
N ASN A 509 15.68 2.77 26.45
CA ASN A 509 14.94 1.83 27.29
C ASN A 509 15.74 0.54 27.52
N ILE A 510 16.26 -0.08 26.45
CA ILE A 510 17.05 -1.30 26.55
C ILE A 510 18.35 -1.05 27.32
N SER A 511 19.03 0.07 27.05
CA SER A 511 20.23 0.44 27.81
C SER A 511 19.95 0.53 29.31
N HIS A 512 18.85 1.17 29.73
CA HIS A 512 18.45 1.19 31.13
C HIS A 512 18.16 -0.21 31.70
N ARG A 513 17.51 -1.09 30.93
CA ARG A 513 17.29 -2.49 31.34
C ARG A 513 18.60 -3.25 31.54
N CYS A 514 19.53 -3.15 30.58
CA CYS A 514 20.84 -3.78 30.70
C CYS A 514 21.60 -3.28 31.93
N PHE A 515 21.61 -1.96 32.17
CA PHE A 515 22.26 -1.38 33.35
C PHE A 515 21.60 -1.82 34.67
N HIS A 516 20.28 -2.00 34.68
CA HIS A 516 19.58 -2.49 35.86
C HIS A 516 19.96 -3.94 36.18
N ARG A 517 19.94 -4.84 35.19
CA ARG A 517 20.40 -6.23 35.34
C ARG A 517 21.86 -6.31 35.77
N LEU A 518 22.74 -5.53 35.16
CA LEU A 518 24.16 -5.53 35.49
C LEU A 518 24.40 -5.06 36.95
N LYS A 519 23.63 -4.08 37.43
CA LYS A 519 23.66 -3.68 38.85
C LYS A 519 23.16 -4.78 39.78
N GLN A 520 22.11 -5.51 39.40
CA GLN A 520 21.62 -6.65 40.18
C GLN A 520 22.68 -7.76 40.27
N GLU A 521 23.31 -8.14 39.15
CA GLU A 521 24.38 -9.15 39.15
C GLU A 521 25.60 -8.73 39.98
N LEU A 522 25.97 -7.43 39.96
CA LEU A 522 27.04 -6.91 40.82
C LEU A 522 26.69 -6.99 42.30
N ASN A 523 25.46 -6.67 42.67
CA ASN A 523 24.99 -6.76 44.05
C ASN A 523 24.91 -8.22 44.52
N ASP A 524 24.45 -9.15 43.66
CA ASP A 524 24.37 -10.58 43.97
C ASP A 524 25.76 -11.21 44.15
N LYS A 525 26.76 -10.76 43.39
CA LYS A 525 28.16 -11.19 43.58
C LYS A 525 28.76 -10.67 44.88
N GLN A 526 28.41 -9.45 45.30
CA GLN A 526 28.89 -8.87 46.56
C GLN A 526 28.30 -9.60 47.78
N THR A 527 27.03 -10.00 47.71
CA THR A 527 26.37 -10.77 48.80
C THR A 527 26.86 -12.22 48.88
N SER A 528 27.20 -12.86 47.75
CA SER A 528 27.82 -14.19 47.77
C SER A 528 29.25 -14.18 48.36
N THR A 529 30.05 -13.14 48.07
CA THR A 529 31.41 -13.04 48.66
C THR A 529 31.42 -12.75 50.16
N THR A 530 30.34 -12.20 50.72
CA THR A 530 30.23 -12.02 52.18
C THR A 530 29.75 -13.27 52.91
N ALA A 531 29.10 -14.22 52.21
CA ALA A 531 28.63 -15.47 52.80
C ALA A 531 29.70 -16.59 52.83
N ASP A 532 30.75 -16.49 52.00
CA ASP A 532 31.89 -17.42 52.00
C ASP A 532 33.04 -17.01 52.97
N VAL A 533 32.84 -15.92 53.74
CA VAL A 533 33.83 -15.39 54.70
C VAL A 533 33.34 -15.48 56.16
N GLU A 534 32.12 -15.99 56.39
CA GLU A 534 31.62 -16.46 57.69
C GLU A 534 31.65 -17.98 57.77
#